data_AF-A0A1H3K6Z4-F1
#
_entry.id   AF-A0A1H3K6Z4-F1
#
_cell.length_a   1.000
_cell.length_b   1.000
_cell.length_c   1.000
_cell.angle_alpha   90.00
_cell.angle_beta   90.00
_cell.angle_gamma   90.00
#
_symmetry.space_group_name_H-M   'P 1'
#
loop_
_entity.id
_entity.type
_entity.pdbx_description
1 polymer ?
#
loop_
_entity_poly.entity_id
_entity_poly.type
_entity_poly.pdbx_seq_one_letter_code
_entity_poly.pdbx_strand_id
1 'polypeptide(L)'
;MAVARQTCLRFRDSGSAPSGLSAVCRDGLWLWVAGDEAPQLERLAESPDGASYADARSFRLGDVLDLPEGPDEEVDVEGLDRSSDHLWLVGSYSRTRREVRSKDTEAEAVDRLATVRSHANRHVLARLPLAEGRDGAVPVRSTTGADGVERAAALLDGGVGGLADQLSLDQHLAPFLAIPSKDNGLDVEGIVALGDTVLLGLRGPVLRGWAVVLAPPSPRRARAVGPADARVRPAGPPDVLPGPGRAGGPRSLPRRRRHHRAGRSDDGP
;
A
#
# COMPACT_ATOMS: atom_id res chain seq x y z
N MET A 1 -4.03 18.94 5.88
CA MET A 1 -3.80 18.04 7.02
C MET A 1 -2.77 18.68 7.94
N ALA A 2 -2.93 18.60 9.26
CA ALA A 2 -1.84 18.94 10.17
C ALA A 2 -0.86 17.75 10.21
N VAL A 3 0.44 18.01 10.11
CA VAL A 3 1.46 16.97 10.26
C VAL A 3 1.39 16.45 11.69
N ALA A 4 0.95 15.21 11.86
CA ALA A 4 0.82 14.59 13.18
C ALA A 4 2.18 14.28 13.81
N ARG A 5 3.16 13.91 12.98
CA ARG A 5 4.54 13.59 13.36
C ARG A 5 5.44 13.63 12.14
N GLN A 6 6.69 14.04 12.33
CA GLN A 6 7.76 13.86 11.37
C GLN A 6 8.85 13.00 12.02
N THR A 7 9.45 12.09 11.27
CA THR A 7 10.56 11.24 11.75
C THR A 7 11.70 11.28 10.74
N CYS A 8 12.93 11.15 11.24
CA CYS A 8 14.12 11.12 10.40
C CYS A 8 14.44 9.68 10.02
N LEU A 9 14.64 9.42 8.72
CA LEU A 9 15.16 8.16 8.19
C LEU A 9 16.66 8.34 7.90
N ARG A 10 17.50 7.48 8.47
CA ARG A 10 18.96 7.50 8.28
C ARG A 10 19.41 6.27 7.50
N PHE A 11 19.82 6.51 6.27
CA PHE A 11 20.50 5.53 5.42
C PHE A 11 22.02 5.71 5.64
N ARG A 12 22.79 4.62 5.73
CA ARG A 12 24.24 4.69 6.03
C ARG A 12 25.01 5.31 4.85
N ASP A 13 26.12 6.00 5.13
CA ASP A 13 26.97 6.72 4.17
C ASP A 13 27.57 5.87 3.02
N SER A 14 27.47 4.54 3.05
CA SER A 14 28.03 3.65 2.01
C SER A 14 27.05 3.24 0.91
N GLY A 15 25.81 3.73 0.96
CA GLY A 15 24.79 3.55 -0.08
C GLY A 15 23.94 4.80 -0.21
N SER A 16 23.51 5.14 -1.43
CA SER A 16 22.51 6.20 -1.60
C SER A 16 21.19 5.77 -0.98
N ALA A 17 20.51 6.68 -0.27
CA ALA A 17 19.11 6.47 0.08
C ALA A 17 18.33 6.10 -1.18
N PRO A 18 17.26 5.29 -1.08
CA PRO A 18 16.36 5.09 -2.21
C PRO A 18 15.92 6.45 -2.73
N SER A 19 16.15 6.70 -4.02
CA SER A 19 15.47 7.76 -4.75
C SER A 19 13.98 7.42 -4.81
N GLY A 20 13.15 8.47 -4.85
CA GLY A 20 11.71 8.34 -5.04
C GLY A 20 11.01 7.38 -4.08
N LEU A 21 11.18 7.55 -2.76
CA LEU A 21 10.45 6.76 -1.76
C LEU A 21 8.93 6.84 -2.01
N SER A 22 8.34 5.69 -2.30
CA SER A 22 6.95 5.51 -2.73
C SER A 22 6.18 4.59 -1.78
N ALA A 23 6.83 3.57 -1.23
CA ALA A 23 6.18 2.59 -0.35
C ALA A 23 6.79 2.55 1.05
N VAL A 24 5.92 2.34 2.06
CA VAL A 24 6.30 2.23 3.46
C VAL A 24 5.42 1.24 4.19
N CYS A 25 6.01 0.41 5.05
CA CYS A 25 5.31 -0.53 5.91
C CYS A 25 6.00 -0.63 7.27
N ARG A 26 5.25 -0.38 8.36
CA ARG A 26 5.76 -0.58 9.72
C ARG A 26 5.55 -2.03 10.15
N ASP A 27 6.61 -2.65 10.67
CA ASP A 27 6.60 -4.01 11.20
C ASP A 27 7.25 -4.04 12.58
N GLY A 28 6.45 -3.79 13.62
CA GLY A 28 6.94 -3.63 14.99
C GLY A 28 7.92 -2.46 15.12
N LEU A 29 9.18 -2.80 15.46
CA LEU A 29 10.30 -1.85 15.58
C LEU A 29 10.98 -1.57 14.23
N TRP A 30 10.54 -2.21 13.15
CA TRP A 30 11.12 -2.05 11.82
C TRP A 30 10.25 -1.16 10.95
N LEU A 31 10.89 -0.45 10.04
CA LEU A 31 10.26 0.25 8.94
C LEU A 31 10.81 -0.31 7.63
N TRP A 32 9.95 -0.95 6.85
CA TRP A 32 10.23 -1.31 5.48
C TRP A 32 9.90 -0.13 4.58
N VAL A 33 10.81 0.19 3.67
CA VAL A 33 10.58 1.19 2.63
C VAL A 33 11.10 0.70 1.29
N ALA A 34 10.50 1.20 0.22
CA ALA A 34 10.97 1.00 -1.15
C ALA A 34 10.76 2.28 -1.95
N GLY A 35 11.45 2.39 -3.08
CA GLY A 35 11.32 3.50 -4.02
C GLY A 35 10.87 3.03 -5.40
N ASP A 36 10.65 3.99 -6.28
CA ASP A 36 10.26 3.78 -7.66
C ASP A 36 11.43 3.27 -8.53
N GLU A 37 12.66 3.75 -8.32
CA GLU A 37 13.78 3.50 -9.24
C GLU A 37 14.49 2.14 -9.10
N ALA A 38 14.80 1.69 -7.88
CA ALA A 38 15.65 0.52 -7.65
C ALA A 38 14.83 -0.72 -7.22
N PRO A 39 15.09 -1.93 -7.77
CA PRO A 39 14.38 -3.16 -7.38
C PRO A 39 14.90 -3.71 -6.04
N GLN A 40 14.77 -2.91 -4.99
CA GLN A 40 15.28 -3.21 -3.65
C GLN A 40 14.31 -2.77 -2.55
N LEU A 41 14.39 -3.46 -1.43
CA LEU A 41 13.73 -3.09 -0.19
C LEU A 41 14.78 -2.60 0.80
N GLU A 42 14.44 -1.57 1.57
CA GLU A 42 15.21 -1.13 2.71
C GLU A 42 14.44 -1.44 3.99
N ARG A 43 15.14 -1.89 5.02
CA ARG A 43 14.60 -2.04 6.37
C ARG A 43 15.41 -1.19 7.34
N LEU A 44 14.73 -0.34 8.08
CA LEU A 44 15.31 0.51 9.12
C LEU A 44 14.80 0.12 10.51
N ALA A 45 15.64 0.30 11.53
CA ALA A 45 15.31 0.07 12.93
C ALA A 45 14.84 1.36 13.61
N GLU A 46 13.74 1.31 14.36
CA GLU A 46 13.30 2.41 15.22
C GLU A 46 14.35 2.66 16.31
N SER A 47 14.73 3.93 16.51
CA SER A 47 15.65 4.29 17.57
C SER A 47 15.03 4.07 18.96
N PRO A 48 15.83 3.83 20.02
CA PRO A 48 15.28 3.55 21.35
C PRO A 48 14.36 4.64 21.93
N ASP A 49 14.55 5.89 21.50
CA ASP A 49 13.72 7.05 21.87
C ASP A 49 12.49 7.23 20.96
N GLY A 50 12.33 6.38 19.95
CA GLY A 50 11.30 6.46 18.91
C GLY A 50 11.43 7.66 17.98
N ALA A 51 12.47 8.49 18.07
CA ALA A 51 12.52 9.74 17.30
C ALA A 51 12.82 9.53 15.80
N SER A 52 13.49 8.42 15.46
CA SER A 52 14.05 8.19 14.14
C SER A 52 14.08 6.71 13.75
N TYR A 53 14.33 6.45 12.48
CA TYR A 53 14.69 5.14 11.97
C TYR A 53 16.12 5.17 11.40
N ALA A 54 16.92 4.16 11.70
CA ALA A 54 18.33 4.07 11.31
C ALA A 54 18.73 2.62 10.98
N ASP A 55 20.03 2.34 10.92
CA ASP A 55 20.57 0.99 10.68
C ASP A 55 20.00 0.30 9.43
N ALA A 56 19.85 1.09 8.36
CA ALA A 56 19.31 0.64 7.09
C ALA A 56 20.02 -0.62 6.57
N ARG A 57 19.21 -1.59 6.13
CA ARG A 57 19.62 -2.83 5.46
C ARG A 57 18.89 -2.93 4.13
N SER A 58 19.66 -3.09 3.06
CA SER A 58 19.16 -3.26 1.70
C SER A 58 19.00 -4.73 1.35
N PHE A 59 17.92 -5.06 0.63
CA PHE A 59 17.63 -6.40 0.11
C PHE A 59 17.22 -6.28 -1.35
N ARG A 60 17.95 -6.90 -2.29
CA ARG A 60 17.57 -6.86 -3.70
C ARG A 60 16.40 -7.81 -3.93
N LEU A 61 15.39 -7.37 -4.69
CA LEU A 61 14.23 -8.21 -5.01
C LEU A 61 14.64 -9.40 -5.87
N GLY A 62 15.57 -9.23 -6.80
CA GLY A 62 16.10 -10.32 -7.64
C GLY A 62 16.78 -11.47 -6.88
N ASP A 63 17.24 -11.22 -5.64
CA ASP A 63 17.83 -12.28 -4.81
C ASP A 63 16.76 -13.23 -4.27
N VAL A 64 15.50 -12.78 -4.18
CA VAL A 64 14.38 -13.50 -3.58
C VAL A 64 13.21 -13.80 -4.53
N LEU A 65 13.15 -13.11 -5.67
CA LEU A 65 12.13 -13.28 -6.71
C LEU A 65 12.78 -13.41 -8.09
N ASP A 66 12.17 -14.24 -8.93
CA ASP A 66 12.55 -14.34 -10.33
C ASP A 66 11.71 -13.34 -11.14
N LEU A 67 12.21 -12.11 -11.25
CA LEU A 67 11.50 -11.00 -11.89
C LEU A 67 11.40 -11.17 -13.42
N PRO A 68 10.23 -10.86 -14.05
CA PRO A 68 9.99 -11.10 -15.48
C PRO A 68 11.00 -10.49 -16.46
N GLU A 69 11.48 -9.27 -16.19
CA GLU A 69 12.42 -8.53 -17.03
C GLU A 69 13.88 -8.66 -16.55
N GLY A 70 14.10 -9.42 -15.48
CA GLY A 70 15.42 -9.63 -14.87
C GLY A 70 15.57 -8.97 -13.50
N PRO A 71 16.61 -9.37 -12.74
CA PRO A 71 16.76 -9.04 -11.32
C PRO A 71 17.17 -7.58 -11.04
N ASP A 72 17.70 -6.88 -12.05
CA ASP A 72 18.19 -5.51 -11.95
C ASP A 72 17.21 -4.47 -12.52
N GLU A 73 16.13 -4.91 -13.18
CA GLU A 73 15.14 -4.04 -13.79
C GLU A 73 14.11 -3.54 -12.77
N GLU A 74 13.71 -2.28 -12.93
CA GLU A 74 12.84 -1.52 -12.04
C GLU A 74 11.49 -2.20 -11.77
N VAL A 75 11.11 -2.26 -10.49
CA VAL A 75 9.81 -2.81 -10.05
C VAL A 75 8.79 -1.71 -9.79
N ASP A 76 9.22 -0.47 -9.54
CA ASP A 76 8.32 0.65 -9.24
C ASP A 76 7.40 0.31 -8.06
N VAL A 77 8.00 0.00 -6.90
CA VAL A 77 7.28 -0.53 -5.74
C VAL A 77 6.45 0.58 -5.12
N GLU A 78 5.15 0.55 -5.31
CA GLU A 78 4.23 1.61 -4.87
C GLU A 78 3.46 1.25 -3.59
N GLY A 79 3.52 -0.02 -3.18
CA GLY A 79 2.86 -0.45 -1.95
C GLY A 79 3.62 -1.55 -1.24
N LEU A 80 3.63 -1.45 0.10
CA LEU A 80 4.11 -2.46 1.02
C LEU A 80 3.10 -2.67 2.13
N ASP A 81 2.86 -3.92 2.54
CA ASP A 81 2.16 -4.20 3.79
C ASP A 81 2.62 -5.52 4.41
N ARG A 82 2.41 -5.66 5.72
CA ARG A 82 2.85 -6.81 6.51
C ARG A 82 1.64 -7.62 6.96
N SER A 83 1.62 -8.91 6.62
CA SER A 83 0.59 -9.83 7.13
C SER A 83 1.15 -11.19 7.47
N SER A 84 0.83 -11.70 8.66
CA SER A 84 1.30 -12.98 9.20
C SER A 84 2.82 -13.12 9.19
N ASP A 85 3.40 -13.95 8.32
CA ASP A 85 4.86 -14.14 8.18
C ASP A 85 5.40 -13.61 6.84
N HIS A 86 4.60 -12.81 6.14
CA HIS A 86 4.96 -12.28 4.85
C HIS A 86 4.96 -10.75 4.80
N LEU A 87 5.94 -10.23 4.07
CA LEU A 87 5.90 -8.89 3.51
C LEU A 87 5.27 -8.98 2.12
N TRP A 88 4.24 -8.18 1.89
CA TRP A 88 3.58 -8.05 0.61
C TRP A 88 4.05 -6.78 -0.07
N LEU A 89 4.20 -6.83 -1.39
CA LEU A 89 4.55 -5.68 -2.20
C LEU A 89 3.76 -5.68 -3.50
N VAL A 90 3.52 -4.50 -4.04
CA VAL A 90 2.89 -4.31 -5.34
C VAL A 90 3.64 -3.26 -6.14
N GLY A 91 3.83 -3.51 -7.43
CA GLY A 91 4.32 -2.51 -8.39
C GLY A 91 3.20 -1.55 -8.81
N SER A 92 3.53 -0.50 -9.56
CA SER A 92 2.54 0.50 -10.00
C SER A 92 1.47 -0.01 -10.96
N TYR A 93 1.68 -1.13 -11.66
CA TYR A 93 0.86 -1.59 -12.79
C TYR A 93 0.70 -0.55 -13.91
N SER A 94 1.59 0.44 -13.94
CA SER A 94 1.49 1.56 -14.85
C SER A 94 2.04 1.23 -16.23
N ARG A 95 1.49 1.92 -17.24
CA ARG A 95 2.20 2.18 -18.50
C ARG A 95 2.77 3.59 -18.45
N THR A 96 3.85 3.83 -19.18
CA THR A 96 4.52 5.14 -19.20
C THR A 96 4.72 5.63 -20.62
N ARG A 97 4.75 6.95 -20.80
CA ARG A 97 5.33 7.55 -22.01
C ARG A 97 6.83 7.53 -21.89
N ARG A 98 7.52 7.33 -23.00
CA ARG A 98 8.97 7.44 -23.03
C ARG A 98 9.39 8.87 -22.67
N GLU A 99 10.19 9.00 -21.63
CA GLU A 99 10.66 10.29 -21.08
C GLU A 99 11.41 11.12 -22.13
N VAL A 100 11.23 12.44 -22.17
CA VAL A 100 12.01 13.36 -23.02
C VAL A 100 13.36 13.66 -22.36
N ARG A 101 14.45 13.63 -23.13
CA ARG A 101 15.80 13.89 -22.64
C ARG A 101 16.22 15.32 -22.96
N SER A 102 17.09 15.88 -22.13
CA SER A 102 17.62 17.24 -22.31
C SER A 102 18.37 17.48 -23.63
N LYS A 103 18.82 16.42 -24.30
CA LYS A 103 19.53 16.47 -25.58
C LYS A 103 18.64 16.24 -26.81
N ASP A 104 17.36 15.93 -26.61
CA ASP A 104 16.45 15.64 -27.71
C ASP A 104 16.06 16.97 -28.39
N THR A 105 16.02 16.95 -29.71
CA THR A 105 15.37 18.01 -30.50
C THR A 105 13.86 18.01 -30.26
N GLU A 106 13.16 19.07 -30.66
CA GLU A 106 11.69 19.14 -30.53
C GLU A 106 10.99 17.98 -31.25
N ALA A 107 11.44 17.63 -32.46
CA ALA A 107 10.87 16.51 -33.21
C ALA A 107 11.10 15.17 -32.50
N GLU A 108 12.28 14.94 -31.95
CA GLU A 108 12.59 13.74 -31.16
C GLU A 108 11.78 13.69 -29.86
N ALA A 109 11.60 14.84 -29.19
CA ALA A 109 10.78 14.93 -27.98
C ALA A 109 9.32 14.54 -28.27
N VAL A 110 8.74 15.04 -29.37
CA VAL A 110 7.38 14.69 -29.80
C VAL A 110 7.26 13.19 -30.13
N ASP A 111 8.21 12.63 -30.88
CA ASP A 111 8.22 11.19 -31.22
C ASP A 111 8.32 10.30 -29.97
N ARG A 112 9.16 10.68 -29.02
CA ARG A 112 9.30 9.96 -27.75
C ARG A 112 8.01 9.98 -26.95
N LEU A 113 7.36 11.13 -26.82
CA LEU A 113 6.09 11.24 -26.11
C LEU A 113 5.01 10.37 -26.77
N ALA A 114 5.03 10.16 -28.08
CA ALA A 114 4.10 9.25 -28.76
C ALA A 114 4.32 7.76 -28.40
N THR A 115 5.50 7.39 -27.88
CA THR A 115 5.82 6.02 -27.50
C THR A 115 5.31 5.70 -26.09
N VAL A 116 4.35 4.76 -26.01
CA VAL A 116 3.89 4.17 -24.74
C VAL A 116 4.62 2.85 -24.50
N ARG A 117 5.07 2.62 -23.26
CA ARG A 117 5.78 1.43 -22.81
C ARG A 117 5.05 0.76 -21.65
N SER A 118 5.25 -0.54 -21.55
CA SER A 118 4.85 -1.36 -20.41
C SER A 118 6.08 -2.12 -19.97
N HIS A 119 6.31 -2.17 -18.66
CA HIS A 119 7.42 -2.88 -18.03
C HIS A 119 6.80 -3.99 -17.17
N ALA A 120 7.07 -5.24 -17.49
CA ALA A 120 6.48 -6.38 -16.78
C ALA A 120 6.92 -6.44 -15.31
N ASN A 121 8.11 -5.94 -14.96
CA ASN A 121 8.53 -5.84 -13.55
C ASN A 121 7.70 -4.84 -12.74
N ARG A 122 7.03 -3.87 -13.39
CA ARG A 122 6.09 -2.95 -12.73
C ARG A 122 4.70 -3.55 -12.51
N HIS A 123 4.42 -4.71 -13.11
CA HIS A 123 3.11 -5.38 -13.08
C HIS A 123 3.18 -6.61 -12.16
N VAL A 124 3.73 -6.41 -10.96
CA VAL A 124 3.92 -7.49 -9.99
C VAL A 124 3.11 -7.27 -8.73
N LEU A 125 2.55 -8.37 -8.23
CA LEU A 125 2.08 -8.51 -6.87
C LEU A 125 2.89 -9.64 -6.25
N ALA A 126 3.68 -9.35 -5.23
CA ALA A 126 4.55 -10.34 -4.63
C ALA A 126 4.30 -10.50 -3.14
N ARG A 127 4.62 -11.70 -2.66
CA ARG A 127 4.62 -12.05 -1.25
C ARG A 127 5.96 -12.68 -0.90
N LEU A 128 6.65 -12.09 0.06
CA LEU A 128 7.97 -12.51 0.53
C LEU A 128 7.86 -13.06 1.94
N PRO A 129 8.24 -14.32 2.22
CA PRO A 129 8.36 -14.79 3.57
C PRO A 129 9.53 -14.09 4.26
N LEU A 130 9.36 -13.81 5.54
CA LEU A 130 10.41 -13.25 6.37
C LEU A 130 11.00 -14.34 7.27
N ALA A 131 12.32 -14.53 7.19
CA ALA A 131 13.07 -15.32 8.15
C ALA A 131 13.48 -14.44 9.33
N GLU A 132 13.13 -14.85 10.55
CA GLU A 132 13.59 -14.17 11.75
C GLU A 132 15.08 -14.43 11.97
N GLY A 133 15.83 -13.36 12.19
CA GLY A 133 17.26 -13.39 12.45
C GLY A 133 17.63 -12.60 13.69
N ARG A 134 18.86 -12.81 14.18
CA ARG A 134 19.41 -12.04 15.32
C ARG A 134 19.34 -10.52 15.09
N ASP A 135 19.46 -10.11 13.84
CA ASP A 135 19.47 -8.71 13.42
C ASP A 135 18.11 -8.29 12.83
N GLY A 136 17.03 -9.01 13.10
CA GLY A 136 15.67 -8.76 12.62
C GLY A 136 15.26 -9.54 11.36
N ALA A 137 13.99 -9.44 10.99
CA ALA A 137 13.36 -10.13 9.87
C ALA A 137 13.99 -9.84 8.49
N VAL A 138 14.33 -10.88 7.73
CA VAL A 138 14.96 -10.79 6.40
C VAL A 138 14.08 -11.47 5.34
N PRO A 139 13.80 -10.85 4.18
CA PRO A 139 13.12 -11.52 3.07
C PRO A 139 13.99 -12.66 2.54
N VAL A 140 13.37 -13.82 2.32
CA VAL A 140 14.06 -15.02 1.82
C VAL A 140 13.24 -15.70 0.72
N ARG A 141 13.90 -16.53 -0.10
CA ARG A 141 13.20 -17.35 -1.11
C ARG A 141 12.26 -18.36 -0.47
N SER A 142 12.64 -18.93 0.67
CA SER A 142 11.81 -19.85 1.43
C SER A 142 12.20 -19.90 2.90
N THR A 143 11.25 -20.25 3.76
CA THR A 143 11.47 -20.50 5.18
C THR A 143 10.41 -21.43 5.74
N THR A 144 10.74 -22.16 6.80
CA THR A 144 9.77 -22.92 7.58
C THR A 144 9.31 -22.06 8.75
N GLY A 145 8.00 -21.82 8.87
CA GLY A 145 7.49 -21.09 10.03
C GLY A 145 7.52 -21.93 11.31
N ALA A 146 7.23 -21.28 12.45
CA ALA A 146 7.18 -21.94 13.75
C ALA A 146 6.11 -23.04 13.83
N ASP A 147 5.12 -23.01 12.94
CA ASP A 147 4.09 -24.02 12.75
C ASP A 147 4.56 -25.23 11.92
N GLY A 148 5.82 -25.26 11.46
CA GLY A 148 6.38 -26.30 10.60
C GLY A 148 5.93 -26.20 9.14
N VAL A 149 5.24 -25.12 8.75
CA VAL A 149 4.74 -24.94 7.38
C VAL A 149 5.80 -24.24 6.52
N GLU A 150 6.12 -24.84 5.38
CA GLU A 150 6.97 -24.22 4.37
C GLU A 150 6.29 -23.01 3.74
N ARG A 151 7.05 -21.92 3.62
CA ARG A 151 6.63 -20.67 2.97
C ARG A 151 7.67 -20.33 1.92
N ALA A 152 7.23 -19.90 0.75
CA ALA A 152 8.10 -19.48 -0.34
C ALA A 152 7.70 -18.08 -0.83
N ALA A 153 8.69 -17.35 -1.33
CA ALA A 153 8.47 -16.12 -2.07
C ALA A 153 7.68 -16.46 -3.34
N ALA A 154 6.71 -15.61 -3.67
CA ALA A 154 5.85 -15.81 -4.82
C ALA A 154 5.57 -14.49 -5.53
N LEU A 155 5.76 -14.49 -6.85
CA LEU A 155 5.06 -13.58 -7.75
C LEU A 155 3.67 -14.15 -7.97
N LEU A 156 2.68 -13.47 -7.41
CA LEU A 156 1.27 -13.81 -7.53
C LEU A 156 0.67 -13.23 -8.81
N ASP A 157 1.38 -12.26 -9.37
CA ASP A 157 1.11 -11.63 -10.65
C ASP A 157 2.44 -11.14 -11.27
N GLY A 158 2.50 -11.12 -12.59
CA GLY A 158 3.73 -10.90 -13.37
C GLY A 158 3.77 -11.66 -14.71
N GLY A 159 2.62 -12.16 -15.19
CA GLY A 159 2.52 -12.96 -16.40
C GLY A 159 1.08 -13.11 -16.92
N VAL A 160 0.90 -13.99 -17.90
CA VAL A 160 -0.42 -14.25 -18.52
C VAL A 160 -1.41 -14.80 -17.48
N GLY A 161 -2.63 -14.27 -17.48
CA GLY A 161 -3.68 -14.54 -16.50
C GLY A 161 -3.63 -13.63 -15.25
N GLY A 162 -2.74 -12.64 -15.27
CA GLY A 162 -2.53 -11.66 -14.22
C GLY A 162 -3.68 -10.68 -13.99
N LEU A 163 -3.50 -9.75 -13.05
CA LEU A 163 -4.48 -8.70 -12.73
C LEU A 163 -4.81 -7.87 -13.96
N ALA A 164 -3.83 -7.51 -14.79
CA ALA A 164 -4.08 -6.76 -16.02
C ALA A 164 -5.04 -7.52 -16.97
N ASP A 165 -4.87 -8.83 -17.11
CA ASP A 165 -5.77 -9.66 -17.92
C ASP A 165 -7.17 -9.76 -17.30
N GLN A 166 -7.26 -9.86 -15.97
CA GLN A 166 -8.54 -9.85 -15.26
C GLN A 166 -9.27 -8.52 -15.42
N LEU A 167 -8.55 -7.41 -15.27
CA LEU A 167 -9.08 -6.05 -15.45
C LEU A 167 -9.50 -5.78 -16.89
N SER A 168 -8.92 -6.47 -17.88
CA SER A 168 -9.30 -6.32 -19.29
C SER A 168 -10.74 -6.77 -19.57
N LEU A 169 -11.31 -7.56 -18.67
CA LEU A 169 -12.70 -8.03 -18.73
C LEU A 169 -13.68 -7.08 -18.00
N ASP A 170 -13.17 -6.09 -17.26
CA ASP A 170 -14.01 -5.14 -16.53
C ASP A 170 -14.38 -3.94 -17.42
N GLN A 171 -15.68 -3.68 -17.58
CA GLN A 171 -16.18 -2.61 -18.46
C GLN A 171 -15.78 -1.18 -18.03
N HIS A 172 -15.42 -0.97 -16.77
CA HIS A 172 -15.05 0.34 -16.24
C HIS A 172 -13.55 0.58 -16.34
N LEU A 173 -12.73 -0.45 -16.12
CA LEU A 173 -11.28 -0.33 -16.01
C LEU A 173 -10.54 -0.71 -17.29
N ALA A 174 -11.08 -1.64 -18.10
CA ALA A 174 -10.45 -2.06 -19.35
C ALA A 174 -10.05 -0.91 -20.30
N PRO A 175 -10.85 0.17 -20.48
CA PRO A 175 -10.47 1.29 -21.34
C PRO A 175 -9.19 2.01 -20.93
N PHE A 176 -8.79 1.90 -19.66
CA PHE A 176 -7.65 2.62 -19.09
C PHE A 176 -6.35 1.81 -19.07
N LEU A 177 -6.40 0.50 -19.35
CA LEU A 177 -5.22 -0.38 -19.29
C LEU A 177 -4.17 -0.08 -20.37
N ALA A 178 -4.59 0.51 -21.50
CA ALA A 178 -3.69 0.90 -22.57
C ALA A 178 -3.10 2.31 -22.39
N ILE A 179 -3.65 3.08 -21.44
CA ILE A 179 -3.33 4.49 -21.22
C ILE A 179 -2.16 4.59 -20.23
N PRO A 180 -1.17 5.47 -20.43
CA PRO A 180 -0.14 5.74 -19.43
C PRO A 180 -0.72 6.25 -18.10
N SER A 181 -0.11 5.92 -16.95
CA SER A 181 -0.63 6.33 -15.63
C SER A 181 -0.78 7.84 -15.49
N LYS A 182 0.24 8.60 -15.94
CA LYS A 182 0.23 10.07 -15.95
C LYS A 182 -0.80 10.69 -16.91
N ASP A 183 -1.41 9.88 -17.77
CA ASP A 183 -2.52 10.25 -18.65
C ASP A 183 -3.87 9.72 -18.13
N ASN A 184 -3.95 9.39 -16.83
CA ASN A 184 -5.11 8.78 -16.18
C ASN A 184 -5.33 7.28 -16.51
N GLY A 185 -4.27 6.57 -16.89
CA GLY A 185 -4.28 5.11 -17.00
C GLY A 185 -4.34 4.39 -15.66
N LEU A 186 -4.23 3.05 -15.69
CA LEU A 186 -4.13 2.24 -14.49
C LEU A 186 -2.88 2.61 -13.68
N ASP A 187 -3.05 2.78 -12.38
CA ASP A 187 -1.96 3.08 -11.46
C ASP A 187 -2.32 2.67 -10.03
N VAL A 188 -1.58 1.71 -9.49
CA VAL A 188 -1.71 1.19 -8.12
C VAL A 188 -0.76 1.99 -7.22
N GLU A 189 -1.29 2.55 -6.13
CA GLU A 189 -0.49 3.31 -5.14
C GLU A 189 -0.77 2.89 -3.70
N GLY A 190 -1.47 1.77 -3.50
CA GLY A 190 -1.81 1.30 -2.17
C GLY A 190 -2.05 -0.18 -2.12
N ILE A 191 -1.67 -0.78 -0.99
CA ILE A 191 -1.91 -2.18 -0.67
C ILE A 191 -2.32 -2.29 0.80
N VAL A 192 -3.23 -3.22 1.09
CA VAL A 192 -3.51 -3.73 2.43
C VAL A 192 -3.56 -5.25 2.38
N ALA A 193 -2.84 -5.92 3.26
CA ALA A 193 -2.76 -7.37 3.35
C ALA A 193 -3.44 -7.89 4.63
N LEU A 194 -4.46 -8.71 4.46
CA LEU A 194 -5.30 -9.31 5.50
C LEU A 194 -5.20 -10.84 5.43
N GLY A 195 -4.18 -11.38 6.11
CA GLY A 195 -3.81 -12.79 6.01
C GLY A 195 -3.36 -13.15 4.59
N ASP A 196 -4.16 -13.97 3.90
CA ASP A 196 -3.93 -14.37 2.50
C ASP A 196 -4.79 -13.58 1.49
N THR A 197 -5.42 -12.48 1.93
CA THR A 197 -6.19 -11.57 1.07
C THR A 197 -5.44 -10.26 0.93
N VAL A 198 -5.43 -9.68 -0.26
CA VAL A 198 -4.91 -8.34 -0.50
C VAL A 198 -5.97 -7.44 -1.12
N LEU A 199 -5.94 -6.17 -0.75
CA LEU A 199 -6.70 -5.11 -1.38
C LEU A 199 -5.72 -4.11 -1.98
N LEU A 200 -5.95 -3.70 -3.22
CA LEU A 200 -5.10 -2.74 -3.94
C LEU A 200 -5.88 -1.45 -4.16
N GLY A 201 -5.31 -0.32 -3.75
CA GLY A 201 -5.86 1.01 -3.99
C GLY A 201 -5.33 1.59 -5.30
N LEU A 202 -6.22 2.10 -6.14
CA LEU A 202 -5.83 2.76 -7.39
C LEU A 202 -5.75 4.28 -7.19
N ARG A 203 -4.67 4.90 -7.67
CA ARG A 203 -4.65 6.34 -7.96
C ARG A 203 -5.38 6.64 -9.27
N GLY A 204 -5.12 5.82 -10.28
CA GLY A 204 -5.71 5.94 -11.62
C GLY A 204 -6.36 4.62 -12.05
N PRO A 205 -7.49 4.67 -12.79
CA PRO A 205 -8.12 5.85 -13.37
C PRO A 205 -9.04 6.62 -12.40
N VAL A 206 -9.15 7.94 -12.59
CA VAL A 206 -10.12 8.78 -11.88
C VAL A 206 -11.50 8.67 -12.53
N LEU A 207 -12.47 8.12 -11.79
CA LEU A 207 -13.84 7.89 -12.28
C LEU A 207 -14.84 8.82 -11.57
N ARG A 208 -15.01 10.06 -12.06
CA ARG A 208 -15.94 11.08 -11.49
C ARG A 208 -15.88 11.21 -9.95
N GLY A 209 -14.68 11.15 -9.37
CA GLY A 209 -14.46 11.28 -7.92
C GLY A 209 -14.64 9.99 -7.11
N TRP A 210 -14.79 8.83 -7.76
CA TRP A 210 -14.81 7.54 -7.10
C TRP A 210 -13.40 7.02 -6.88
N ALA A 211 -13.15 6.50 -5.68
CA ALA A 211 -11.98 5.68 -5.39
C ALA A 211 -12.27 4.23 -5.83
N VAL A 212 -11.24 3.57 -6.37
CA VAL A 212 -11.32 2.17 -6.78
C VAL A 212 -10.38 1.34 -5.90
N VAL A 213 -10.92 0.26 -5.35
CA VAL A 213 -10.15 -0.75 -4.61
C VAL A 213 -10.36 -2.09 -5.29
N LEU A 214 -9.28 -2.76 -5.65
CA LEU A 214 -9.28 -4.07 -6.26
C LEU A 214 -9.09 -5.14 -5.17
N ALA A 215 -9.74 -6.28 -5.35
CA ALA A 215 -9.53 -7.47 -4.51
C ALA A 215 -9.13 -8.63 -5.43
N PRO A 216 -7.83 -8.77 -5.76
CA PRO A 216 -7.35 -9.89 -6.56
C PRO A 216 -7.71 -11.24 -5.90
N PRO A 217 -7.92 -12.30 -6.69
CA PRO A 217 -8.17 -13.63 -6.14
C PRO A 217 -7.07 -14.06 -5.16
N SER A 218 -7.47 -14.64 -4.03
CA SER A 218 -6.51 -15.15 -3.03
C SER A 218 -5.59 -16.22 -3.65
N PRO A 219 -4.28 -16.23 -3.33
CA PRO A 219 -3.32 -17.24 -3.80
C PRO A 219 -3.74 -18.68 -3.48
N ARG A 220 -4.43 -18.90 -2.36
CA ARG A 220 -4.93 -20.24 -1.98
C ARG A 220 -6.13 -20.71 -2.81
N ARG A 221 -6.80 -19.79 -3.52
CA ARG A 221 -8.03 -20.02 -4.28
C ARG A 221 -7.83 -19.91 -5.80
N ALA A 222 -6.60 -20.01 -6.29
CA ALA A 222 -6.32 -20.20 -7.72
C ALA A 222 -6.77 -21.61 -8.19
N ARG A 223 -8.09 -21.85 -8.18
CA ARG A 223 -8.74 -22.79 -9.11
C ARG A 223 -9.12 -21.97 -10.34
N ALA A 224 -9.34 -22.61 -11.49
CA ALA A 224 -9.91 -21.95 -12.66
C ALA A 224 -11.20 -21.23 -12.27
N VAL A 225 -11.15 -19.90 -12.17
CA VAL A 225 -12.29 -19.03 -11.88
C VAL A 225 -12.50 -18.15 -13.11
N GLY A 226 -13.76 -18.02 -13.52
CA GLY A 226 -14.19 -17.04 -14.54
C GLY A 226 -13.92 -15.59 -14.12
N PRO A 227 -14.42 -14.60 -14.87
CA PRO A 227 -13.98 -13.20 -14.77
C PRO A 227 -13.98 -12.69 -13.33
N ALA A 228 -12.88 -12.04 -12.94
CA ALA A 228 -12.70 -11.49 -11.61
C ALA A 228 -13.82 -10.50 -11.26
N ASP A 229 -14.33 -10.59 -10.03
CA ASP A 229 -15.34 -9.67 -9.51
C ASP A 229 -14.68 -8.34 -9.11
N ALA A 230 -14.31 -7.50 -10.09
CA ALA A 230 -13.99 -6.09 -9.88
C ALA A 230 -15.30 -5.32 -9.58
N ARG A 231 -15.82 -5.44 -8.36
CA ARG A 231 -17.05 -4.73 -7.98
C ARG A 231 -16.70 -3.32 -7.52
N VAL A 232 -16.92 -2.32 -8.38
CA VAL A 232 -17.03 -0.92 -7.95
C VAL A 232 -18.21 -0.83 -7.00
N ARG A 233 -17.93 -0.67 -5.70
CA ARG A 233 -18.94 -0.41 -4.67
C ARG A 233 -18.81 1.05 -4.22
N PRO A 234 -19.92 1.73 -3.88
CA PRO A 234 -19.84 3.03 -3.23
C PRO A 234 -18.96 2.89 -1.98
N ALA A 235 -17.96 3.78 -1.87
CA ALA A 235 -17.31 4.03 -0.60
C ALA A 235 -18.43 4.38 0.39
N GLY A 236 -18.62 3.53 1.40
CA GLY A 236 -19.53 3.85 2.49
C GLY A 236 -19.11 5.19 3.12
N PRO A 237 -20.03 5.91 3.79
CA PRO A 237 -19.62 7.05 4.61
C PRO A 237 -18.50 6.59 5.56
N PRO A 238 -17.49 7.43 5.84
CA PRO A 238 -16.43 7.05 6.75
C PRO A 238 -17.06 6.63 8.09
N ASP A 239 -16.79 5.40 8.51
CA ASP A 239 -17.14 4.96 9.85
C ASP A 239 -16.43 5.90 10.83
N VAL A 240 -17.22 6.75 11.50
CA VAL A 240 -16.72 7.55 12.60
C VAL A 240 -16.40 6.56 13.72
N LEU A 241 -15.12 6.19 13.82
CA LEU A 241 -14.61 5.47 14.98
C LEU A 241 -15.06 6.23 16.24
N PRO A 242 -15.71 5.57 17.22
CA PRO A 242 -16.12 6.24 18.44
C PRO A 242 -14.87 6.83 19.09
N GLY A 243 -14.85 8.16 19.23
CA GLY A 243 -13.75 8.88 19.85
C GLY A 243 -13.46 8.34 21.25
N PRO A 244 -12.22 8.50 21.75
CA PRO A 244 -11.83 7.97 23.05
C PRO A 244 -12.78 8.48 24.13
N GLY A 245 -13.47 7.53 24.77
CA GLY A 245 -14.37 7.82 25.88
C GLY A 245 -13.64 8.65 26.93
N ARG A 246 -14.15 9.85 27.21
CA ARG A 246 -13.67 10.66 28.32
C ARG A 246 -13.96 9.93 29.63
N ALA A 247 -12.93 9.34 30.21
CA ALA A 247 -12.91 8.94 31.59
C ALA A 247 -12.90 10.19 32.50
N GLY A 248 -13.91 10.31 33.36
CA GLY A 248 -13.77 10.82 34.74
C GLY A 248 -13.68 12.33 35.01
N GLY A 249 -14.79 12.89 35.52
CA GLY A 249 -14.81 13.82 36.67
C GLY A 249 -15.22 15.29 36.41
N PRO A 250 -15.68 16.06 37.42
CA PRO A 250 -15.94 15.72 38.82
C PRO A 250 -17.42 15.83 39.25
N ARG A 251 -17.74 15.16 40.36
CA ARG A 251 -19.01 15.30 41.09
C ARG A 251 -19.25 16.75 41.51
N SER A 252 -20.42 17.30 41.19
CA SER A 252 -20.90 18.57 41.74
C SER A 252 -22.15 18.35 42.60
N LEU A 253 -22.13 19.00 43.77
CA LEU A 253 -23.02 18.88 44.91
C LEU A 253 -24.49 19.30 44.62
N PRO A 254 -25.48 18.77 45.36
CA PRO A 254 -26.88 19.12 45.17
C PRO A 254 -27.17 20.56 45.62
N ARG A 255 -27.76 21.35 44.72
CA ARG A 255 -28.26 22.70 45.02
C ARG A 255 -29.48 22.63 45.93
N ARG A 256 -29.37 23.28 47.09
CA ARG A 256 -30.47 23.63 48.00
C ARG A 256 -31.58 24.37 47.23
N ARG A 257 -32.82 23.85 47.25
CA ARG A 257 -34.02 24.64 46.95
C ARG A 257 -34.58 25.20 48.25
N ARG A 258 -34.75 26.53 48.27
CA ARG A 258 -35.33 27.31 49.36
C ARG A 258 -36.83 27.03 49.48
N HIS A 259 -37.30 26.92 50.72
CA HIS A 259 -38.70 27.08 51.08
C HIS A 259 -39.13 28.56 50.90
N HIS A 260 -40.31 28.78 50.31
CA HIS A 260 -41.28 29.71 50.87
C HIS A 260 -42.71 29.27 50.56
N ARG A 261 -43.55 29.60 51.53
CA ARG A 261 -44.87 29.08 51.90
C ARG A 261 -46.04 29.73 51.14
N ALA A 262 -47.13 28.96 51.09
CA ALA A 262 -48.53 29.30 51.39
C ALA A 262 -49.37 30.11 50.38
N GLY A 263 -50.54 29.53 50.08
CA GLY A 263 -51.72 30.18 49.51
C GLY A 263 -52.74 29.11 49.09
N ARG A 264 -53.82 28.96 49.88
CA ARG A 264 -54.97 28.06 49.66
C ARG A 264 -56.07 28.76 48.85
N SER A 265 -57.10 27.96 48.51
CA SER A 265 -58.51 28.26 48.13
C SER A 265 -58.73 28.90 46.75
N ASP A 266 -59.81 28.66 46.03
CA ASP A 266 -60.89 27.65 45.95
C ASP A 266 -61.69 28.05 44.67
N ASP A 267 -62.53 27.14 44.19
CA ASP A 267 -63.69 27.35 43.30
C ASP A 267 -63.48 27.61 41.79
N GLY A 268 -64.19 26.79 40.99
CA GLY A 268 -64.37 26.87 39.53
C GLY A 268 -65.43 27.89 39.11
N PRO A 269 -66.20 27.71 38.02
CA PRO A 269 -66.23 26.62 37.03
C PRO A 269 -65.38 26.85 35.78
#